data_AF-X0AFA2-F1
#
_entry.id   AF-X0AFA2-F1
#
_cell.length_a   1.000
_cell.length_b   1.000
_cell.length_c   1.000
_cell.angle_alpha   90.00
_cell.angle_beta   90.00
_cell.angle_gamma   90.00
#
_symmetry.space_group_name_H-M   'P 1'
#
loop_
_entity.id
_entity.type
_entity.pdbx_description
1 polymer ?
#
loop_
_entity_poly.entity_id
_entity_poly.type
_entity_poly.pdbx_seq_one_letter_code
_entity_poly.pdbx_strand_id
1 'polypeptide(L)'
;MTNTVVVLGGSLGGMAVTHQLLKYTRPREQDLKVILVSKSSHFYWNLASVRAIVPGVINDDEIFAPIKPGLDQYPAGSVEFIVGTASGVDRTARTVTVNTDAGADQKTVLKYDHLVIATGAETVDPSLPWKASSSHEELVESLHSTAEKVEKATHVVVAGAGATGVELAGEIQYAYPSTTVLLISAEDKVVAGDQIAGSVESELKRLGVEIRAGVRSEDTTELPDGKTLVKLSNGEELVTDLFLATMGLKPNSGFLPKEWLTKQGYVDVDDEMRVKNAEGVWAVGDVVSKPRAAFLITEAQAAGVFKNIDLVLKGKEPQPVSGPRVDAFLCATGRSRGAGRLGKVPVPSLAVWAVKGRTLGLERTKKYVNGSMW
;
A
#
# COMPACT_ATOMS: atom_id res chain seq x y z
N MET A 1 -23.70 -4.64 -25.94
CA MET A 1 -23.61 -3.31 -25.28
C MET A 1 -22.36 -3.37 -24.43
N THR A 2 -21.48 -2.37 -24.52
CA THR A 2 -20.21 -2.39 -23.77
C THR A 2 -20.46 -2.39 -22.27
N ASN A 3 -19.90 -3.37 -21.55
CA ASN A 3 -19.90 -3.41 -20.09
C ASN A 3 -18.60 -2.76 -19.60
N THR A 4 -18.68 -1.60 -18.97
CA THR A 4 -17.52 -0.80 -18.55
C THR A 4 -17.25 -0.98 -17.07
N VAL A 5 -16.04 -1.46 -16.74
CA VAL A 5 -15.52 -1.52 -15.36
C VAL A 5 -14.48 -0.42 -15.20
N VAL A 6 -14.76 0.57 -14.35
CA VAL A 6 -13.79 1.60 -13.97
C VAL A 6 -13.07 1.17 -12.69
N VAL A 7 -11.75 1.09 -12.72
CA VAL A 7 -10.90 0.75 -11.57
C VAL A 7 -10.09 1.97 -11.16
N LEU A 8 -10.28 2.43 -9.93
CA LEU A 8 -9.59 3.61 -9.38
C LEU A 8 -8.42 3.18 -8.49
N GLY A 9 -7.20 3.33 -8.99
CA GLY A 9 -5.94 3.06 -8.28
C GLY A 9 -5.07 2.02 -8.99
N GLY A 10 -3.91 2.45 -9.51
CA GLY A 10 -2.94 1.59 -10.21
C GLY A 10 -1.91 0.89 -9.32
N SER A 11 -2.29 0.50 -8.09
CA SER A 11 -1.43 -0.24 -7.16
C SER A 11 -1.88 -1.70 -7.01
N LEU A 12 -1.44 -2.41 -5.97
CA LEU A 12 -1.63 -3.85 -5.76
C LEU A 12 -3.05 -4.35 -6.10
N GLY A 13 -4.06 -3.78 -5.44
CA GLY A 13 -5.45 -4.22 -5.60
C GLY A 13 -6.03 -3.91 -6.99
N GLY A 14 -5.85 -2.68 -7.48
CA GLY A 14 -6.43 -2.28 -8.77
C GLY A 14 -5.74 -2.91 -9.97
N MET A 15 -4.42 -3.09 -9.93
CA MET A 15 -3.69 -3.89 -10.94
C MET A 15 -4.15 -5.34 -10.93
N ALA A 16 -4.30 -5.94 -9.75
CA ALA A 16 -4.80 -7.31 -9.61
C ALA A 16 -6.19 -7.49 -10.20
N VAL A 17 -7.14 -6.60 -9.88
CA VAL A 17 -8.49 -6.67 -10.45
C VAL A 17 -8.47 -6.45 -11.96
N THR A 18 -7.72 -5.45 -12.44
CA THR A 18 -7.61 -5.11 -13.88
C THR A 18 -7.10 -6.30 -14.69
N HIS A 19 -5.95 -6.87 -14.32
CA HIS A 19 -5.35 -8.00 -15.04
C HIS A 19 -6.24 -9.24 -14.99
N GLN A 20 -6.86 -9.55 -13.85
CA GLN A 20 -7.71 -10.73 -13.73
C GLN A 20 -9.00 -10.59 -14.54
N LEU A 21 -9.63 -9.42 -14.59
CA LEU A 21 -10.78 -9.16 -15.47
C LEU A 21 -10.39 -9.33 -16.95
N LEU A 22 -9.27 -8.75 -17.37
CA LEU A 22 -8.80 -8.82 -18.75
C LEU A 22 -8.34 -10.23 -19.17
N LYS A 23 -7.74 -11.02 -18.26
CA LYS A 23 -7.31 -12.39 -18.54
C LYS A 23 -8.44 -13.40 -18.50
N TYR A 24 -9.33 -13.28 -17.52
CA TYR A 24 -10.26 -14.37 -17.19
C TYR A 24 -11.70 -14.10 -17.59
N THR A 25 -12.15 -12.84 -17.56
CA THR A 25 -13.53 -12.46 -17.88
C THR A 25 -13.64 -12.01 -19.34
N ARG A 26 -12.76 -11.11 -19.80
CA ARG A 26 -12.79 -10.53 -21.15
C ARG A 26 -12.82 -11.53 -22.32
N PRO A 27 -12.16 -12.71 -22.25
CA PRO A 27 -12.28 -13.70 -23.32
C PRO A 27 -13.69 -14.29 -23.49
N ARG A 28 -14.50 -14.25 -22.42
CA ARG A 28 -15.88 -14.77 -22.39
C ARG A 28 -16.91 -13.66 -22.56
N GLU A 29 -16.62 -12.48 -22.04
CA GLU A 29 -17.42 -11.27 -22.15
C GLU A 29 -16.79 -10.31 -23.16
N GLN A 30 -17.08 -10.50 -24.45
CA GLN A 30 -16.39 -9.76 -25.52
C GLN A 30 -16.65 -8.24 -25.50
N ASP A 31 -17.74 -7.82 -24.86
CA ASP A 31 -18.12 -6.42 -24.71
C ASP A 31 -17.52 -5.76 -23.46
N LEU A 32 -16.72 -6.48 -22.65
CA LEU A 32 -16.09 -5.93 -21.45
C LEU A 32 -14.99 -4.91 -21.83
N LYS A 33 -15.07 -3.71 -21.24
CA LYS A 33 -14.03 -2.68 -21.27
C LYS A 33 -13.59 -2.38 -19.84
N VAL A 34 -12.29 -2.35 -19.59
CA VAL A 34 -11.73 -1.93 -18.29
C VAL A 34 -11.04 -0.58 -18.44
N ILE A 35 -11.38 0.38 -17.60
CA ILE A 35 -10.69 1.68 -17.54
C ILE A 35 -9.94 1.73 -16.21
N LEU A 36 -8.61 1.70 -16.26
CA LEU A 36 -7.75 1.86 -15.09
C LEU A 36 -7.36 3.33 -14.95
N VAL A 37 -7.68 3.93 -13.81
CA VAL A 37 -7.28 5.28 -13.45
C VAL A 37 -6.21 5.20 -12.36
N SER A 38 -5.08 5.88 -12.52
CA SER A 38 -4.01 5.92 -11.53
C SER A 38 -3.41 7.31 -11.42
N LYS A 39 -3.13 7.77 -10.20
CA LYS A 39 -2.43 9.05 -9.98
C LYS A 39 -1.00 9.01 -10.54
N SER A 40 -0.38 7.83 -10.61
CA SER A 40 0.95 7.64 -11.17
C SER A 40 0.91 6.85 -12.47
N SER A 41 1.80 7.21 -13.40
CA SER A 41 2.10 6.46 -14.62
C SER A 41 2.82 5.12 -14.34
N HIS A 42 3.41 4.99 -13.15
CA HIS A 42 4.19 3.84 -12.71
C HIS A 42 3.51 3.10 -11.56
N PHE A 43 3.62 1.78 -11.58
CA PHE A 43 3.38 0.94 -10.44
C PHE A 43 4.56 1.06 -9.47
N TYR A 44 4.27 1.20 -8.18
CA TYR A 44 5.27 1.31 -7.12
C TYR A 44 5.18 0.13 -6.15
N TRP A 45 6.25 -0.66 -6.04
CA TRP A 45 6.35 -1.76 -5.08
C TRP A 45 6.68 -1.24 -3.67
N ASN A 46 5.70 -0.59 -3.05
CA ASN A 46 5.86 0.13 -1.80
C ASN A 46 6.30 -0.75 -0.60
N LEU A 47 6.19 -2.08 -0.67
CA LEU A 47 6.73 -2.98 0.36
C LEU A 47 8.26 -2.89 0.47
N ALA A 48 8.96 -2.54 -0.61
CA ALA A 48 10.41 -2.38 -0.62
C ALA A 48 10.86 -0.93 -0.33
N SER A 49 9.92 0.00 -0.12
CA SER A 49 10.19 1.42 0.17
C SER A 49 11.16 1.61 1.34
N VAL A 50 10.99 0.82 2.40
CA VAL A 50 11.83 0.83 3.61
C VAL A 50 13.30 0.51 3.34
N ARG A 51 13.61 -0.17 2.23
CA ARG A 51 14.97 -0.44 1.77
C ARG A 51 15.41 0.52 0.67
N ALA A 52 14.48 1.03 -0.13
CA ALA A 52 14.77 1.95 -1.23
C ALA A 52 15.28 3.32 -0.72
N ILE A 53 14.93 3.70 0.51
CA ILE A 53 15.51 4.87 1.18
C ILE A 53 16.94 4.66 1.69
N VAL A 54 17.58 3.53 1.39
CA VAL A 54 19.01 3.34 1.65
C VAL A 54 19.76 3.47 0.31
N PRO A 55 20.57 4.52 0.12
CA PRO A 55 21.31 4.76 -1.12
C PRO A 55 22.08 3.56 -1.65
N GLY A 56 21.98 3.33 -2.97
CA GLY A 56 22.75 2.31 -3.70
C GLY A 56 22.27 0.87 -3.53
N VAL A 57 21.10 0.64 -2.92
CA VAL A 57 20.62 -0.72 -2.58
C VAL A 57 19.54 -1.21 -3.53
N ILE A 58 18.63 -0.33 -3.94
CA ILE A 58 17.55 -0.59 -4.89
C ILE A 58 17.60 0.52 -5.93
N ASN A 59 17.61 0.17 -7.21
CA ASN A 59 17.48 1.13 -8.29
C ASN A 59 16.01 1.44 -8.57
N ASP A 60 15.73 2.63 -9.11
CA ASP A 60 14.36 3.07 -9.37
C ASP A 60 13.61 2.09 -10.29
N ASP A 61 14.27 1.49 -11.28
CA ASP A 61 13.67 0.53 -12.22
C ASP A 61 13.39 -0.88 -11.63
N GLU A 62 13.84 -1.13 -10.40
CA GLU A 62 13.51 -2.34 -9.65
C GLU A 62 12.22 -2.19 -8.82
N ILE A 63 11.95 -0.98 -8.31
CA ILE A 63 10.81 -0.68 -7.44
C ILE A 63 9.66 0.02 -8.19
N PHE A 64 9.96 0.73 -9.27
CA PHE A 64 8.99 1.32 -10.19
C PHE A 64 8.94 0.55 -11.51
N ALA A 65 7.74 0.45 -12.08
CA ALA A 65 7.57 -0.06 -13.44
C ALA A 65 6.41 0.65 -14.15
N PRO A 66 6.57 1.08 -15.42
CA PRO A 66 5.52 1.79 -16.16
C PRO A 66 4.31 0.89 -16.36
N ILE A 67 3.11 1.36 -16.02
CA ILE A 67 1.88 0.54 -16.08
C ILE A 67 1.48 0.24 -17.52
N LYS A 68 1.52 1.26 -18.40
CA LYS A 68 0.95 1.19 -19.74
C LYS A 68 1.50 0.01 -20.59
N PRO A 69 2.82 -0.24 -20.71
CA PRO A 69 3.31 -1.34 -21.52
C PRO A 69 2.79 -2.71 -21.08
N GLY A 70 2.52 -2.88 -19.79
CA GLY A 70 1.93 -4.10 -19.25
C GLY A 70 0.48 -4.33 -19.65
N LEU A 71 -0.24 -3.27 -20.05
CA LEU A 71 -1.63 -3.34 -20.51
C LEU A 71 -1.75 -3.48 -22.03
N ASP A 72 -0.71 -3.07 -22.79
CA ASP A 72 -0.69 -3.12 -24.26
C ASP A 72 -0.74 -4.56 -24.82
N GLN A 73 -0.55 -5.58 -23.97
CA GLN A 73 -0.69 -7.00 -24.34
C GLN A 73 -2.16 -7.44 -24.57
N TYR A 74 -3.13 -6.68 -24.07
CA TYR A 74 -4.55 -7.01 -24.17
C TYR A 74 -5.15 -6.53 -25.50
N PRO A 75 -6.26 -7.13 -25.96
CA PRO A 75 -6.90 -6.73 -27.22
C PRO A 75 -7.20 -5.23 -27.28
N ALA A 76 -6.95 -4.61 -28.43
CA ALA A 76 -7.19 -3.18 -28.63
C ALA A 76 -8.63 -2.78 -28.22
N GLY A 77 -8.76 -1.70 -27.45
CA GLY A 77 -10.04 -1.21 -26.93
C GLY A 77 -10.62 -1.97 -25.74
N SER A 78 -10.02 -3.09 -25.31
CA SER A 78 -10.46 -3.81 -24.11
C SER A 78 -10.02 -3.15 -22.80
N VAL A 79 -8.94 -2.36 -22.85
CA VAL A 79 -8.41 -1.61 -21.70
C VAL A 79 -8.05 -0.19 -22.10
N GLU A 80 -8.31 0.75 -21.19
CA GLU A 80 -7.88 2.13 -21.26
C GLU A 80 -7.15 2.49 -19.95
N PHE A 81 -6.01 3.16 -20.06
CA PHE A 81 -5.23 3.62 -18.91
C PHE A 81 -5.20 5.14 -18.88
N ILE A 82 -5.64 5.71 -17.77
CA ILE A 82 -5.72 7.15 -17.55
C ILE A 82 -4.84 7.50 -16.36
N VAL A 83 -3.87 8.40 -16.58
CA VAL A 83 -3.12 9.03 -15.51
C VAL A 83 -3.92 10.22 -15.00
N GLY A 84 -4.35 10.16 -13.74
CA GLY A 84 -5.19 11.17 -13.11
C GLY A 84 -5.74 10.75 -11.75
N THR A 85 -6.41 11.68 -11.10
CA THR A 85 -6.97 11.50 -9.75
C THR A 85 -8.49 11.60 -9.78
N ALA A 86 -9.17 10.58 -9.24
CA ALA A 86 -10.62 10.63 -9.06
C ALA A 86 -11.00 11.73 -8.05
N SER A 87 -11.96 12.58 -8.42
CA SER A 87 -12.35 13.77 -7.65
C SER A 87 -13.84 13.83 -7.29
N GLY A 88 -14.64 12.91 -7.81
CA GLY A 88 -16.05 12.77 -7.40
C GLY A 88 -16.74 11.58 -8.05
N VAL A 89 -17.84 11.14 -7.44
CA VAL A 89 -18.70 10.07 -7.97
C VAL A 89 -20.15 10.54 -7.97
N ASP A 90 -20.82 10.41 -9.11
CA ASP A 90 -22.29 10.53 -9.19
C ASP A 90 -22.89 9.12 -9.25
N ARG A 91 -23.54 8.73 -8.15
CA ARG A 91 -24.19 7.43 -8.01
C ARG A 91 -25.39 7.28 -8.95
N THR A 92 -26.16 8.34 -9.17
CA THR A 92 -27.39 8.29 -9.97
C THR A 92 -27.05 8.20 -11.45
N ALA A 93 -26.08 8.99 -11.90
CA ALA A 93 -25.59 8.95 -13.28
C ALA A 93 -24.65 7.77 -13.56
N ARG A 94 -24.17 7.08 -12.50
CA ARG A 94 -23.12 6.05 -12.54
C ARG A 94 -21.87 6.56 -13.25
N THR A 95 -21.35 7.69 -12.77
CA THR A 95 -20.13 8.31 -13.32
C THR A 95 -19.09 8.63 -12.25
N VAL A 96 -17.82 8.67 -12.67
CA VAL A 96 -16.69 9.16 -11.88
C VAL A 96 -16.04 10.33 -12.61
N THR A 97 -15.75 11.39 -11.88
CA THR A 97 -14.97 12.52 -12.38
C THR A 97 -13.49 12.29 -12.08
N VAL A 98 -12.65 12.41 -13.09
CA VAL A 98 -11.19 12.27 -13.00
C VAL A 98 -10.55 13.59 -13.41
N ASN A 99 -9.67 14.10 -12.56
CA ASN A 99 -8.78 15.22 -12.89
C ASN A 99 -7.52 14.63 -13.54
N THR A 100 -7.25 14.95 -14.80
CA THR A 100 -6.09 14.46 -15.54
C THR A 100 -4.98 15.51 -15.58
N ASP A 101 -3.72 15.07 -15.63
CA ASP A 101 -2.56 15.98 -15.64
C ASP A 101 -2.36 16.72 -16.98
N ALA A 102 -3.22 16.48 -17.98
CA ALA A 102 -3.22 17.16 -19.28
C ALA A 102 -3.68 18.64 -19.24
N GLY A 103 -3.64 19.28 -18.06
CA GLY A 103 -4.03 20.66 -17.80
C GLY A 103 -5.01 20.76 -16.62
N ALA A 104 -4.77 21.70 -15.70
CA ALA A 104 -5.47 21.85 -14.42
C ALA A 104 -7.01 22.00 -14.50
N ASP A 105 -7.56 22.22 -15.70
CA ASP A 105 -8.99 22.41 -15.96
C ASP A 105 -9.66 21.25 -16.74
N GLN A 106 -8.92 20.23 -17.18
CA GLN A 106 -9.53 19.09 -17.88
C GLN A 106 -10.00 18.02 -16.91
N LYS A 107 -11.33 17.98 -16.73
CA LYS A 107 -12.04 16.90 -16.05
C LYS A 107 -12.59 15.93 -17.08
N THR A 108 -12.28 14.65 -16.93
CA THR A 108 -12.93 13.58 -17.68
C THR A 108 -14.02 12.94 -16.83
N VAL A 109 -15.21 12.79 -17.39
CA VAL A 109 -16.32 12.07 -16.74
C VAL A 109 -16.41 10.68 -17.36
N LEU A 110 -16.19 9.66 -16.55
CA LEU A 110 -16.19 8.25 -16.95
C LEU A 110 -17.50 7.61 -16.49
N LYS A 111 -18.28 7.08 -17.43
CA LYS A 111 -19.45 6.25 -17.11
C LYS A 111 -19.01 4.82 -16.79
N TYR A 112 -19.67 4.18 -15.82
CA TYR A 112 -19.39 2.80 -15.45
C TYR A 112 -20.66 1.97 -15.30
N ASP A 113 -20.53 0.67 -15.57
CA ASP A 113 -21.47 -0.36 -15.15
C ASP A 113 -21.02 -0.97 -13.81
N HIS A 114 -19.70 -1.08 -13.62
CA HIS A 114 -19.08 -1.39 -12.34
C HIS A 114 -17.95 -0.42 -11.97
N LEU A 115 -17.87 -0.07 -10.70
CA LEU A 115 -16.80 0.77 -10.14
C LEU A 115 -16.01 0.00 -9.10
N VAL A 116 -14.69 -0.02 -9.22
CA VAL A 116 -13.78 -0.64 -8.24
C VAL A 116 -12.94 0.44 -7.59
N ILE A 117 -13.10 0.64 -6.29
CA ILE A 117 -12.35 1.61 -5.49
C ILE A 117 -11.13 0.91 -4.89
N ALA A 118 -9.95 1.17 -5.45
CA ALA A 118 -8.67 0.65 -4.99
C ALA A 118 -7.66 1.78 -4.73
N THR A 119 -8.15 2.92 -4.23
CA THR A 119 -7.40 4.18 -4.07
C THR A 119 -6.42 4.18 -2.89
N GLY A 120 -6.45 3.13 -2.07
CA GLY A 120 -5.52 2.92 -0.96
C GLY A 120 -5.70 3.92 0.19
N ALA A 121 -4.60 4.20 0.87
CA ALA A 121 -4.52 5.11 2.01
C ALA A 121 -3.18 5.85 2.01
N GLU A 122 -3.16 7.02 2.63
CA GLU A 122 -1.98 7.83 2.94
C GLU A 122 -1.54 7.61 4.39
N THR A 123 -0.30 7.98 4.71
CA THR A 123 0.21 8.07 6.09
C THR A 123 -0.01 9.47 6.66
N VAL A 124 0.22 9.64 7.97
CA VAL A 124 0.09 10.96 8.62
C VAL A 124 0.99 12.02 7.97
N ASP A 125 2.16 11.60 7.52
CA ASP A 125 3.06 12.38 6.69
C ASP A 125 3.02 11.84 5.26
N PRO A 126 2.38 12.55 4.31
CA PRO A 126 2.32 12.14 2.91
C PRO A 126 3.61 12.44 2.14
N SER A 127 4.58 13.16 2.73
CA SER A 127 5.88 13.42 2.10
C SER A 127 6.81 12.20 2.15
N LEU A 128 6.51 11.22 2.99
CA LEU A 128 7.27 9.99 3.12
C LEU A 128 6.87 8.93 2.08
N PRO A 129 7.83 8.16 1.55
CA PRO A 129 7.61 7.31 0.37
C PRO A 129 6.96 5.95 0.68
N TRP A 130 6.14 5.84 1.73
CA TRP A 130 5.58 4.55 2.18
C TRP A 130 4.38 4.09 1.34
N LYS A 131 3.75 5.01 0.62
CA LYS A 131 2.51 4.80 -0.13
C LYS A 131 2.61 5.41 -1.52
N ALA A 132 1.90 4.83 -2.48
CA ALA A 132 1.81 5.33 -3.85
C ALA A 132 0.77 6.46 -3.94
N SER A 133 1.08 7.61 -3.33
CA SER A 133 0.11 8.68 -3.07
C SER A 133 0.26 9.91 -3.97
N SER A 134 1.24 9.92 -4.86
CA SER A 134 1.65 11.07 -5.70
C SER A 134 1.92 10.63 -7.16
N SER A 135 2.35 11.56 -8.02
CA SER A 135 2.83 11.23 -9.36
C SER A 135 4.10 10.35 -9.30
N HIS A 136 4.57 9.84 -10.45
CA HIS A 136 5.80 9.05 -10.46
C HIS A 136 7.00 9.91 -10.04
N GLU A 137 7.09 11.10 -10.60
CA GLU A 137 8.19 12.04 -10.42
C GLU A 137 8.27 12.51 -8.96
N GLU A 138 7.13 12.90 -8.38
CA GLU A 138 7.04 13.30 -6.97
C GLU A 138 7.44 12.15 -6.02
N LEU A 139 7.10 10.90 -6.36
CA LEU A 139 7.41 9.75 -5.52
C LEU A 139 8.88 9.33 -5.61
N VAL A 140 9.50 9.47 -6.79
CA VAL A 140 10.96 9.31 -6.96
C VAL A 140 11.71 10.37 -6.17
N GLU A 141 11.28 11.64 -6.26
CA GLU A 141 11.86 12.74 -5.49
C GLU A 141 11.73 12.52 -3.98
N SER A 142 10.55 12.11 -3.51
CA SER A 142 10.31 11.76 -2.10
C SER A 142 11.24 10.63 -1.62
N LEU A 143 11.45 9.59 -2.42
CA LEU A 143 12.38 8.50 -2.10
C LEU A 143 13.82 9.01 -1.98
N HIS A 144 14.30 9.74 -2.98
CA HIS A 144 15.70 10.21 -3.03
C HIS A 144 15.96 11.24 -1.92
N SER A 145 15.05 12.18 -1.71
CA SER A 145 15.13 13.15 -0.60
C SER A 145 15.15 12.47 0.77
N THR A 146 14.32 11.43 0.96
CA THR A 146 14.34 10.63 2.19
C THR A 146 15.65 9.86 2.33
N ALA A 147 16.18 9.29 1.24
CA ALA A 147 17.43 8.54 1.24
C ALA A 147 18.64 9.41 1.63
N GLU A 148 18.71 10.64 1.11
CA GLU A 148 19.76 11.60 1.51
C GLU A 148 19.71 11.96 2.99
N LYS A 149 18.50 12.14 3.54
CA LYS A 149 18.32 12.42 4.97
C LYS A 149 18.74 11.23 5.82
N VAL A 150 18.40 10.02 5.40
CA VAL A 150 18.80 8.77 6.08
C VAL A 150 20.32 8.62 6.09
N GLU A 151 21.01 8.89 4.97
CA GLU A 151 22.47 8.77 4.88
C GLU A 151 23.22 9.74 5.80
N LYS A 152 22.69 10.96 5.99
CA LYS A 152 23.31 12.01 6.80
C LYS A 152 22.97 11.91 8.30
N ALA A 153 21.93 11.16 8.67
CA ALA A 153 21.42 11.12 10.03
C ALA A 153 22.30 10.28 10.97
N THR A 154 22.60 10.84 12.13
CA THR A 154 23.30 10.15 13.22
C THR A 154 22.33 9.62 14.28
N HIS A 155 21.15 10.24 14.39
CA HIS A 155 20.04 9.81 15.22
C HIS A 155 18.73 9.83 14.43
N VAL A 156 18.04 8.68 14.37
CA VAL A 156 16.78 8.49 13.63
C VAL A 156 15.70 7.97 14.56
N VAL A 157 14.54 8.60 14.55
CA VAL A 157 13.34 8.14 15.26
C VAL A 157 12.36 7.57 14.26
N VAL A 158 11.98 6.30 14.43
CA VAL A 158 10.93 5.64 13.67
C VAL A 158 9.68 5.56 14.54
N ALA A 159 8.62 6.28 14.17
CA ALA A 159 7.36 6.26 14.90
C ALA A 159 6.38 5.25 14.30
N GLY A 160 6.04 4.23 15.08
CA GLY A 160 5.09 3.17 14.73
C GLY A 160 5.75 1.80 14.59
N ALA A 161 5.68 0.98 15.63
CA ALA A 161 6.27 -0.36 15.62
C ALA A 161 5.40 -1.46 14.96
N GLY A 162 4.70 -1.11 13.87
CA GLY A 162 4.08 -2.08 12.98
C GLY A 162 5.11 -2.75 12.06
N ALA A 163 4.65 -3.55 11.10
CA ALA A 163 5.54 -4.22 10.15
C ALA A 163 6.46 -3.24 9.41
N THR A 164 5.92 -2.13 8.91
CA THR A 164 6.70 -1.10 8.20
C THR A 164 7.78 -0.49 9.08
N GLY A 165 7.47 -0.04 10.30
CA GLY A 165 8.46 0.57 11.19
C GLY A 165 9.51 -0.43 11.69
N VAL A 166 9.14 -1.68 11.92
CA VAL A 166 10.08 -2.76 12.25
C VAL A 166 11.08 -3.00 11.11
N GLU A 167 10.58 -3.14 9.88
CA GLU A 167 11.42 -3.39 8.72
C GLU A 167 12.31 -2.17 8.43
N LEU A 168 11.76 -0.96 8.53
CA LEU A 168 12.47 0.30 8.38
C LEU A 168 13.61 0.47 9.38
N ALA A 169 13.32 0.31 10.68
CA ALA A 169 14.34 0.42 11.72
C ALA A 169 15.47 -0.60 11.50
N GLY A 170 15.12 -1.82 11.10
CA GLY A 170 16.08 -2.86 10.75
C GLY A 170 16.92 -2.53 9.51
N GLU A 171 16.33 -1.96 8.47
CA GLU A 171 17.07 -1.56 7.25
C GLU A 171 18.09 -0.45 7.53
N ILE A 172 17.68 0.60 8.25
CA ILE A 172 18.56 1.73 8.59
C ILE A 172 19.71 1.26 9.49
N GLN A 173 19.41 0.55 10.58
CA GLN A 173 20.44 0.10 11.52
C GLN A 173 21.44 -0.87 10.88
N TYR A 174 20.97 -1.74 9.96
CA TYR A 174 21.84 -2.63 9.21
C TYR A 174 22.79 -1.87 8.28
N ALA A 175 22.27 -0.86 7.57
CA ALA A 175 23.05 -0.08 6.61
C ALA A 175 24.03 0.88 7.30
N TYR A 176 23.64 1.43 8.44
CA TYR A 176 24.40 2.43 9.20
C TYR A 176 24.58 1.99 10.66
N PRO A 177 25.52 1.08 10.96
CA PRO A 177 25.71 0.55 12.31
C PRO A 177 26.08 1.61 13.37
N SER A 178 26.59 2.77 12.95
CA SER A 178 26.93 3.89 13.83
C SER A 178 25.75 4.83 14.10
N THR A 179 24.66 4.74 13.33
CA THR A 179 23.46 5.56 13.53
C THR A 179 22.66 4.99 14.69
N THR A 180 22.21 5.85 15.59
CA THR A 180 21.27 5.48 16.66
C THR A 180 19.86 5.46 16.08
N VAL A 181 19.23 4.27 16.03
CA VAL A 181 17.85 4.13 15.55
C VAL A 181 16.93 3.81 16.73
N LEU A 182 16.02 4.74 17.04
CA LEU A 182 14.99 4.60 18.06
C LEU A 182 13.64 4.26 17.43
N LEU A 183 13.16 3.03 17.65
CA LEU A 183 11.82 2.59 17.27
C LEU A 183 10.83 2.83 18.41
N ILE A 184 9.78 3.62 18.13
CA ILE A 184 8.74 3.97 19.10
C ILE A 184 7.45 3.19 18.82
N SER A 185 6.88 2.60 19.87
CA SER A 185 5.62 1.87 19.86
C SER A 185 4.63 2.44 20.86
N ALA A 186 3.44 2.82 20.38
CA ALA A 186 2.33 3.22 21.24
C ALA A 186 1.86 2.08 22.15
N GLU A 187 2.03 0.84 21.69
CA GLU A 187 1.70 -0.39 22.40
C GLU A 187 2.91 -0.90 23.19
N ASP A 188 2.68 -1.79 24.16
CA ASP A 188 3.73 -2.37 25.01
C ASP A 188 4.71 -3.29 24.26
N LYS A 189 4.40 -3.66 23.02
CA LYS A 189 5.22 -4.53 22.18
C LYS A 189 5.23 -4.06 20.73
N VAL A 190 6.32 -4.36 20.02
CA VAL A 190 6.35 -4.24 18.56
C VAL A 190 5.42 -5.29 17.93
N VAL A 191 4.87 -4.99 16.74
CA VAL A 191 3.86 -5.81 16.04
C VAL A 191 2.77 -6.34 16.98
N ALA A 192 2.23 -5.44 17.81
CA ALA A 192 1.27 -5.76 18.85
C ALA A 192 0.10 -6.62 18.36
N GLY A 193 -0.28 -7.60 19.18
CA GLY A 193 -1.31 -8.59 18.86
C GLY A 193 -0.79 -9.84 18.14
N ASP A 194 0.47 -9.85 17.70
CA ASP A 194 1.08 -11.03 17.06
C ASP A 194 2.03 -11.80 17.98
N GLN A 195 2.05 -13.14 17.86
CA GLN A 195 2.94 -14.00 18.62
C GLN A 195 4.42 -13.83 18.28
N ILE A 196 4.76 -13.22 17.13
CA ILE A 196 6.16 -13.00 16.72
C ILE A 196 6.83 -11.83 17.44
N ALA A 197 6.07 -11.01 18.19
CA ALA A 197 6.57 -9.77 18.81
C ALA A 197 7.91 -9.94 19.55
N GLY A 198 8.02 -10.94 20.44
CA GLY A 198 9.25 -11.18 21.20
C GLY A 198 10.44 -11.59 20.33
N SER A 199 10.21 -12.32 19.23
CA SER A 199 11.25 -12.67 18.26
C SER A 199 11.71 -11.45 17.48
N VAL A 200 10.78 -10.59 17.05
CA VAL A 200 11.09 -9.32 16.37
C VAL A 200 11.94 -8.43 17.27
N GLU A 201 11.53 -8.21 18.53
CA GLU A 201 12.30 -7.38 19.47
C GLU A 201 13.70 -7.91 19.69
N SER A 202 13.86 -9.23 19.84
CA SER A 202 15.16 -9.86 20.03
C SER A 202 16.07 -9.66 18.82
N GLU A 203 15.53 -9.81 17.60
CA GLU A 203 16.29 -9.63 16.37
C GLU A 203 16.69 -8.15 16.15
N LEU A 204 15.80 -7.20 16.43
CA LEU A 204 16.07 -5.76 16.34
C LEU A 204 17.10 -5.30 17.38
N LYS A 205 16.95 -5.71 18.65
CA LYS A 205 17.92 -5.40 19.71
C LYS A 205 19.30 -5.96 19.40
N ARG A 206 19.37 -7.19 18.85
CA ARG A 206 20.65 -7.77 18.41
C ARG A 206 21.29 -6.98 17.27
N LEU A 207 20.50 -6.34 16.42
CA LEU A 207 20.99 -5.48 15.35
C LEU A 207 21.45 -4.10 15.85
N GLY A 208 21.08 -3.71 17.07
CA GLY A 208 21.43 -2.41 17.68
C GLY A 208 20.30 -1.40 17.70
N VAL A 209 19.08 -1.77 17.28
CA VAL A 209 17.92 -0.88 17.33
C VAL A 209 17.46 -0.69 18.77
N GLU A 210 17.29 0.55 19.19
CA GLU A 210 16.64 0.90 20.45
C GLU A 210 15.13 0.83 20.30
N ILE A 211 14.45 0.25 21.30
CA ILE A 211 12.99 0.11 21.27
C ILE A 211 12.41 0.77 22.51
N ARG A 212 11.47 1.70 22.30
CA ARG A 212 10.67 2.32 23.36
C ARG A 212 9.20 2.04 23.14
N ALA A 213 8.65 1.21 24.03
CA ALA A 213 7.26 0.77 23.99
C ALA A 213 6.39 1.53 25.00
N GLY A 214 5.06 1.46 24.82
CA GLY A 214 4.08 2.15 25.66
C GLY A 214 4.09 3.68 25.54
N VAL A 215 4.75 4.24 24.53
CA VAL A 215 4.79 5.69 24.28
C VAL A 215 4.53 5.99 22.80
N ARG A 216 3.80 7.05 22.51
CA ARG A 216 3.57 7.51 21.13
C ARG A 216 4.10 8.92 20.93
N SER A 217 4.47 9.23 19.69
CA SER A 217 4.64 10.61 19.26
C SER A 217 3.27 11.30 19.26
N GLU A 218 3.17 12.44 19.93
CA GLU A 218 1.96 13.27 19.96
C GLU A 218 2.08 14.51 19.08
N ASP A 219 3.28 15.07 19.01
CA ASP A 219 3.56 16.27 18.21
C ASP A 219 5.00 16.25 17.70
N THR A 220 5.23 16.92 16.57
CA THR A 220 6.55 17.07 15.97
C THR A 220 6.73 18.49 15.46
N THR A 221 7.88 19.09 15.74
CA THR A 221 8.22 20.44 15.27
C THR A 221 9.58 20.41 14.58
N GLU A 222 9.64 20.89 13.34
CA GLU A 222 10.90 21.11 12.64
C GLU A 222 11.63 22.31 13.27
N LEU A 223 12.90 22.12 13.59
CA LEU A 223 13.76 23.11 14.23
C LEU A 223 14.58 23.88 13.17
N PRO A 224 15.09 25.09 13.48
CA PRO A 224 15.83 25.90 12.52
C PRO A 224 17.11 25.26 11.95
N ASP A 225 17.67 24.26 12.63
CA ASP A 225 18.84 23.50 12.20
C ASP A 225 18.49 22.27 11.33
N GLY A 226 17.21 22.09 10.99
CA GLY A 226 16.69 20.97 10.19
C GLY A 226 16.41 19.70 11.00
N LYS A 227 16.64 19.71 12.32
CA LYS A 227 16.27 18.59 13.20
C LYS A 227 14.78 18.61 13.54
N THR A 228 14.29 17.53 14.11
CA THR A 228 12.90 17.43 14.57
C THR A 228 12.84 17.28 16.09
N LEU A 229 12.10 18.17 16.75
CA LEU A 229 11.66 17.98 18.13
C LEU A 229 10.44 17.06 18.14
N VAL A 230 10.51 15.96 18.89
CA VAL A 230 9.44 14.98 19.03
C VAL A 230 8.94 15.01 20.46
N LYS A 231 7.64 15.26 20.63
CA LYS A 231 6.97 15.19 21.94
C LYS A 231 6.29 13.85 22.09
N LEU A 232 6.60 13.14 23.18
CA LEU A 232 6.05 11.83 23.48
C LEU A 232 4.90 11.92 24.48
N SER A 233 4.01 10.93 24.46
CA SER A 233 2.81 10.89 25.31
C SER A 233 3.07 10.76 26.81
N ASN A 234 4.30 10.47 27.21
CA ASN A 234 4.75 10.46 28.60
C ASN A 234 5.28 11.84 29.06
N GLY A 235 5.22 12.86 28.21
CA GLY A 235 5.75 14.20 28.46
C GLY A 235 7.25 14.37 28.17
N GLU A 236 7.93 13.31 27.71
CA GLU A 236 9.32 13.40 27.27
C GLU A 236 9.42 14.11 25.92
N GLU A 237 10.45 14.94 25.78
CA GLU A 237 10.82 15.56 24.51
C GLU A 237 12.22 15.10 24.09
N LEU A 238 12.40 14.80 22.82
CA LEU A 238 13.69 14.43 22.25
C LEU A 238 13.90 15.10 20.90
N VAL A 239 15.16 15.42 20.58
CA VAL A 239 15.55 15.99 19.29
C VAL A 239 16.23 14.92 18.47
N THR A 240 15.82 14.78 17.21
CA THR A 240 16.35 13.78 16.28
C THR A 240 16.76 14.44 14.96
N ASP A 241 17.78 13.89 14.29
CA ASP A 241 18.17 14.39 12.96
C ASP A 241 17.10 14.06 11.92
N LEU A 242 16.44 12.92 12.10
CA LEU A 242 15.38 12.46 11.21
C LEU A 242 14.25 11.79 11.99
N PHE A 243 13.01 12.16 11.67
CA PHE A 243 11.80 11.53 12.16
C PHE A 243 11.04 10.87 11.01
N LEU A 244 10.75 9.57 11.13
CA LEU A 244 10.08 8.77 10.11
C LEU A 244 8.79 8.17 10.67
N ALA A 245 7.65 8.78 10.33
CA ALA A 245 6.34 8.27 10.74
C ALA A 245 5.89 7.13 9.81
N THR A 246 5.59 5.97 10.39
CA THR A 246 5.07 4.79 9.66
C THR A 246 3.65 4.41 10.09
N MET A 247 2.96 5.35 10.75
CA MET A 247 1.64 5.18 11.36
C MET A 247 0.59 6.14 10.78
N GLY A 248 -0.64 6.06 11.29
CA GLY A 248 -1.66 7.06 11.00
C GLY A 248 -2.27 6.93 9.60
N LEU A 249 -2.60 5.71 9.18
CA LEU A 249 -3.22 5.50 7.87
C LEU A 249 -4.56 6.24 7.75
N LYS A 250 -4.70 7.00 6.67
CA LYS A 250 -5.91 7.74 6.29
C LYS A 250 -6.39 7.25 4.91
N PRO A 251 -7.61 6.69 4.79
CA PRO A 251 -8.08 6.17 3.51
C PRO A 251 -8.30 7.28 2.48
N ASN A 252 -7.95 7.00 1.21
CA ASN A 252 -8.09 7.92 0.08
C ASN A 252 -9.51 7.88 -0.50
N SER A 253 -10.48 8.24 0.32
CA SER A 253 -11.92 8.07 0.07
C SER A 253 -12.71 9.38 0.11
N GLY A 254 -12.05 10.52 0.35
CA GLY A 254 -12.71 11.80 0.62
C GLY A 254 -13.57 12.35 -0.54
N PHE A 255 -13.39 11.83 -1.76
CA PHE A 255 -14.19 12.18 -2.94
C PHE A 255 -15.48 11.34 -3.07
N LEU A 256 -15.68 10.34 -2.20
CA LEU A 256 -16.81 9.42 -2.24
C LEU A 256 -18.00 9.95 -1.41
N PRO A 257 -19.24 9.53 -1.73
CA PRO A 257 -20.41 9.80 -0.92
C PRO A 257 -20.23 9.31 0.53
N LYS A 258 -20.66 10.13 1.51
CA LYS A 258 -20.45 9.83 2.95
C LYS A 258 -21.16 8.56 3.39
N GLU A 259 -22.27 8.21 2.76
CA GLU A 259 -23.06 7.00 3.02
C GLU A 259 -22.36 5.70 2.61
N TRP A 260 -21.27 5.79 1.83
CA TRP A 260 -20.40 4.65 1.49
C TRP A 260 -19.27 4.47 2.49
N LEU A 261 -19.11 5.39 3.43
CA LEU A 261 -17.97 5.46 4.33
C LEU A 261 -18.38 5.16 5.77
N THR A 262 -17.47 4.51 6.49
CA THR A 262 -17.50 4.44 7.95
C THR A 262 -17.23 5.81 8.56
N LYS A 263 -17.44 5.95 9.88
CA LYS A 263 -17.13 7.19 10.62
C LYS A 263 -15.65 7.60 10.50
N GLN A 264 -14.75 6.62 10.32
CA GLN A 264 -13.31 6.82 10.16
C GLN A 264 -12.90 7.08 8.70
N GLY A 265 -13.86 7.18 7.78
CA GLY A 265 -13.63 7.47 6.36
C GLY A 265 -13.30 6.25 5.51
N TYR A 266 -13.17 5.04 6.05
CA TYR A 266 -12.95 3.84 5.24
C TYR A 266 -14.20 3.47 4.45
N VAL A 267 -14.04 2.95 3.24
CA VAL A 267 -15.15 2.45 2.41
C VAL A 267 -15.78 1.23 3.08
N ASP A 268 -17.06 1.32 3.40
CA ASP A 268 -17.77 0.26 4.12
C ASP A 268 -18.24 -0.82 3.17
N VAL A 269 -17.69 -2.03 3.33
CA VAL A 269 -17.96 -3.17 2.47
C VAL A 269 -18.69 -4.30 3.20
N ASP A 270 -19.47 -5.08 2.45
CA ASP A 270 -20.00 -6.37 2.88
C ASP A 270 -18.96 -7.49 2.72
N ASP A 271 -19.37 -8.73 3.00
CA ASP A 271 -18.47 -9.88 2.95
C ASP A 271 -18.19 -10.33 1.51
N GLU A 272 -18.92 -9.83 0.52
CA GLU A 272 -18.65 -9.99 -0.93
C GLU A 272 -17.75 -8.88 -1.50
N MET A 273 -17.26 -7.98 -0.65
CA MET A 273 -16.48 -6.78 -1.01
C MET A 273 -17.27 -5.75 -1.85
N ARG A 274 -18.60 -5.79 -1.82
CA ARG A 274 -19.44 -4.72 -2.38
C ARG A 274 -19.50 -3.56 -1.40
N VAL A 275 -19.52 -2.35 -1.93
CA VAL A 275 -19.73 -1.15 -1.12
C VAL A 275 -21.18 -1.10 -0.68
N LYS A 276 -21.42 -0.97 0.62
CA LYS A 276 -22.78 -0.91 1.16
C LYS A 276 -23.50 0.32 0.61
N ASN A 277 -24.80 0.16 0.35
CA ASN A 277 -25.64 1.21 -0.23
C ASN A 277 -25.21 1.66 -1.65
N ALA A 278 -24.43 0.85 -2.37
CA ALA A 278 -23.94 1.16 -3.70
C ALA A 278 -24.03 -0.06 -4.63
N GLU A 279 -24.93 0.00 -5.62
CA GLU A 279 -25.07 -1.09 -6.59
C GLU A 279 -23.94 -1.03 -7.63
N GLY A 280 -23.33 -2.18 -7.91
CA GLY A 280 -22.24 -2.28 -8.91
C GLY A 280 -20.91 -1.66 -8.45
N VAL A 281 -20.79 -1.25 -7.19
CA VAL A 281 -19.56 -0.64 -6.63
C VAL A 281 -18.88 -1.62 -5.68
N TRP A 282 -17.56 -1.74 -5.82
CA TRP A 282 -16.68 -2.66 -5.10
C TRP A 282 -15.50 -1.89 -4.53
N ALA A 283 -14.84 -2.44 -3.50
CA ALA A 283 -13.61 -1.83 -2.99
C ALA A 283 -12.58 -2.87 -2.54
N VAL A 284 -11.29 -2.52 -2.67
CA VAL A 284 -10.15 -3.41 -2.40
C VAL A 284 -8.98 -2.62 -1.78
N GLY A 285 -8.22 -3.26 -0.90
CA GLY A 285 -6.98 -2.73 -0.36
C GLY A 285 -7.19 -1.78 0.82
N ASP A 286 -6.21 -0.92 1.10
CA ASP A 286 -6.18 -0.10 2.33
C ASP A 286 -7.36 0.87 2.51
N VAL A 287 -8.15 1.09 1.45
CA VAL A 287 -9.33 1.97 1.49
C VAL A 287 -10.53 1.33 2.22
N VAL A 288 -10.57 0.00 2.35
CA VAL A 288 -11.75 -0.74 2.87
C VAL A 288 -11.79 -0.79 4.39
N SER A 289 -13.00 -0.85 4.95
CA SER A 289 -13.23 -0.93 6.40
C SER A 289 -12.86 -2.29 6.98
N LYS A 290 -13.08 -3.37 6.22
CA LYS A 290 -12.79 -4.74 6.63
C LYS A 290 -12.66 -5.70 5.43
N PRO A 291 -11.90 -6.80 5.58
CA PRO A 291 -10.83 -6.94 6.57
C PRO A 291 -9.73 -5.90 6.32
N ARG A 292 -9.04 -5.47 7.38
CA ARG A 292 -7.93 -4.51 7.25
C ARG A 292 -6.89 -5.08 6.28
N ALA A 293 -6.55 -4.29 5.28
CA ALA A 293 -5.68 -4.76 4.22
C ALA A 293 -4.23 -4.97 4.71
N ALA A 294 -3.63 -5.99 4.13
CA ALA A 294 -2.23 -6.36 4.16
C ALA A 294 -1.96 -7.07 2.84
N PHE A 295 -0.70 -7.22 2.43
CA PHE A 295 -0.35 -7.74 1.10
C PHE A 295 -1.18 -8.97 0.65
N LEU A 296 -1.19 -10.05 1.44
CA LEU A 296 -1.94 -11.27 1.10
C LEU A 296 -3.47 -11.10 1.18
N ILE A 297 -3.95 -10.20 2.05
CA ILE A 297 -5.38 -9.89 2.18
C ILE A 297 -5.84 -9.10 0.96
N THR A 298 -5.07 -8.11 0.50
CA THR A 298 -5.36 -7.34 -0.71
C THR A 298 -5.42 -8.24 -1.94
N GLU A 299 -4.51 -9.22 -2.06
CA GLU A 299 -4.56 -10.22 -3.12
C GLU A 299 -5.86 -11.05 -3.07
N ALA A 300 -6.25 -11.52 -1.89
CA ALA A 300 -7.49 -12.26 -1.71
C ALA A 300 -8.74 -11.41 -2.01
N GLN A 301 -8.75 -10.15 -1.58
CA GLN A 301 -9.79 -9.17 -1.87
C GLN A 301 -9.92 -8.93 -3.38
N ALA A 302 -8.82 -8.66 -4.08
CA ALA A 302 -8.81 -8.46 -5.52
C ALA A 302 -9.29 -9.71 -6.28
N ALA A 303 -8.81 -10.89 -5.86
CA ALA A 303 -9.25 -12.18 -6.39
C ALA A 303 -10.76 -12.42 -6.17
N GLY A 304 -11.32 -11.95 -5.05
CA GLY A 304 -12.74 -12.01 -4.75
C GLY A 304 -13.56 -11.04 -5.60
N VAL A 305 -13.14 -9.77 -5.67
CA VAL A 305 -13.84 -8.71 -6.42
C VAL A 305 -13.93 -9.04 -7.90
N PHE A 306 -12.85 -9.48 -8.57
CA PHE A 306 -12.96 -9.83 -9.98
C PHE A 306 -13.93 -11.00 -10.21
N LYS A 307 -13.93 -12.02 -9.33
CA LYS A 307 -14.85 -13.16 -9.42
C LYS A 307 -16.30 -12.73 -9.23
N ASN A 308 -16.55 -11.82 -8.29
CA ASN A 308 -17.89 -11.33 -8.03
C ASN A 308 -18.40 -10.44 -9.18
N ILE A 309 -17.54 -9.63 -9.79
CA ILE A 309 -17.87 -8.92 -11.04
C ILE A 309 -18.18 -9.93 -12.15
N ASP A 310 -17.36 -10.96 -12.33
CA ASP A 310 -17.58 -12.03 -13.32
C ASP A 310 -18.90 -12.80 -13.10
N LEU A 311 -19.29 -13.03 -11.84
CA LEU A 311 -20.58 -13.63 -11.50
C LEU A 311 -21.75 -12.72 -11.85
N VAL A 312 -21.67 -11.44 -11.48
CA VAL A 312 -22.74 -10.46 -11.75
C VAL A 312 -22.94 -10.27 -13.25
N LEU A 313 -21.86 -10.19 -14.04
CA LEU A 313 -21.95 -10.14 -15.51
C LEU A 313 -22.66 -11.36 -16.11
N LYS A 314 -22.63 -12.50 -15.43
CA LYS A 314 -23.34 -13.74 -15.81
C LYS A 314 -24.74 -13.87 -15.20
N GLY A 315 -25.25 -12.81 -14.57
CA GLY A 315 -26.54 -12.82 -13.87
C GLY A 315 -26.58 -13.74 -12.65
N LYS A 316 -25.42 -13.97 -11.99
CA LYS A 316 -25.30 -14.79 -10.78
C LYS A 316 -25.04 -13.91 -9.56
N GLU A 317 -25.44 -14.43 -8.40
CA GLU A 317 -25.21 -13.76 -7.12
C GLU A 317 -23.72 -13.77 -6.73
N PRO A 318 -23.19 -12.62 -6.25
CA PRO A 318 -21.86 -12.53 -5.63
C PRO A 318 -21.68 -13.53 -4.49
N GLN A 319 -20.43 -13.90 -4.21
CA GLN A 319 -20.08 -14.84 -3.15
C GLN A 319 -19.16 -14.20 -2.11
N PRO A 320 -19.24 -14.61 -0.84
CA PRO A 320 -18.33 -14.11 0.19
C PRO A 320 -16.86 -14.32 -0.17
N VAL A 321 -16.05 -13.29 0.04
CA VAL A 321 -14.62 -13.30 -0.24
C VAL A 321 -13.88 -13.87 0.95
N SER A 322 -13.32 -15.07 0.77
CA SER A 322 -12.46 -15.69 1.77
C SER A 322 -11.10 -14.98 1.83
N GLY A 323 -10.52 -14.90 3.04
CA GLY A 323 -9.15 -14.43 3.24
C GLY A 323 -8.09 -15.34 2.59
N PRO A 324 -6.81 -14.98 2.71
CA PRO A 324 -5.72 -15.79 2.14
C PRO A 324 -5.73 -17.20 2.73
N ARG A 325 -5.44 -18.21 1.89
CA ARG A 325 -5.36 -19.62 2.30
C ARG A 325 -4.29 -19.89 3.35
N VAL A 326 -3.27 -19.05 3.38
CA VAL A 326 -2.15 -19.13 4.31
C VAL A 326 -2.14 -17.84 5.13
N ASP A 327 -2.36 -17.97 6.43
CA ASP A 327 -2.09 -16.90 7.39
C ASP A 327 -0.57 -16.84 7.60
N ALA A 328 0.05 -15.77 7.11
CA ALA A 328 1.49 -15.57 7.20
C ALA A 328 1.79 -14.15 7.63
N PHE A 329 2.67 -14.01 8.63
CA PHE A 329 3.25 -12.73 9.02
C PHE A 329 4.77 -12.91 9.00
N LEU A 330 5.42 -12.23 8.07
CA LEU A 330 6.88 -12.20 7.92
C LEU A 330 7.37 -10.75 8.01
N CYS A 331 8.31 -10.49 8.92
CA CYS A 331 9.04 -9.23 9.06
C CYS A 331 10.51 -9.46 8.79
N ALA A 332 11.09 -8.69 7.86
CA ALA A 332 12.53 -8.51 7.81
C ALA A 332 12.99 -7.70 9.03
N THR A 333 14.18 -8.01 9.54
CA THR A 333 14.81 -7.27 10.65
C THR A 333 16.23 -6.94 10.22
N GLY A 334 16.35 -6.13 9.17
CA GLY A 334 17.57 -5.92 8.39
C GLY A 334 17.71 -6.89 7.21
N ARG A 335 18.90 -6.97 6.62
CA ARG A 335 19.14 -7.68 5.34
C ARG A 335 19.63 -9.11 5.44
N SER A 336 19.81 -9.62 6.65
CA SER A 336 20.36 -10.96 6.89
C SER A 336 19.39 -11.89 7.63
N ARG A 337 18.35 -11.34 8.25
CA ARG A 337 17.49 -12.05 9.21
C ARG A 337 16.06 -11.50 9.20
N GLY A 338 15.17 -12.24 9.87
CA GLY A 338 13.80 -11.83 10.09
C GLY A 338 13.13 -12.64 11.19
N ALA A 339 11.87 -12.30 11.46
CA ALA A 339 11.00 -13.06 12.34
C ALA A 339 9.63 -13.22 11.68
N GLY A 340 8.99 -14.35 11.89
CA GLY A 340 7.73 -14.62 11.23
C GLY A 340 7.06 -15.91 11.66
N ARG A 341 5.86 -16.13 11.14
CA ARG A 341 5.02 -17.30 11.40
C ARG A 341 4.19 -17.68 10.17
N LEU A 342 3.81 -18.95 10.11
CA LEU A 342 2.76 -19.51 9.26
C LEU A 342 1.67 -20.11 10.17
N GLY A 343 0.51 -19.47 10.23
CA GLY A 343 -0.50 -19.73 11.25
C GLY A 343 0.11 -19.59 12.64
N LYS A 344 0.12 -20.69 13.40
CA LYS A 344 0.74 -20.75 14.74
C LYS A 344 2.21 -21.17 14.73
N VAL A 345 2.74 -21.61 13.60
CA VAL A 345 4.09 -22.18 13.52
C VAL A 345 5.12 -21.06 13.29
N PRO A 346 6.12 -20.88 14.18
CA PRO A 346 7.19 -19.91 13.94
C PRO A 346 8.05 -20.32 12.74
N VAL A 347 8.49 -19.34 11.95
CA VAL A 347 9.36 -19.55 10.79
C VAL A 347 10.81 -19.25 11.20
N PRO A 348 11.77 -20.13 10.91
CA PRO A 348 13.18 -19.87 11.20
C PRO A 348 13.67 -18.57 10.55
N SER A 349 14.50 -17.81 11.27
CA SER A 349 14.93 -16.47 10.84
C SER A 349 15.55 -16.42 9.44
N LEU A 350 16.39 -17.40 9.09
CA LEU A 350 16.98 -17.53 7.75
C LEU A 350 15.94 -17.85 6.66
N ALA A 351 14.86 -18.54 6.99
CA ALA A 351 13.77 -18.77 6.06
C ALA A 351 12.96 -17.49 5.83
N VAL A 352 12.73 -16.68 6.87
CA VAL A 352 12.10 -15.35 6.72
C VAL A 352 12.96 -14.45 5.83
N TRP A 353 14.28 -14.47 6.03
CA TRP A 353 15.22 -13.77 5.15
C TRP A 353 15.12 -14.28 3.71
N ALA A 354 15.18 -15.60 3.48
CA ALA A 354 15.15 -16.16 2.14
C ALA A 354 13.85 -15.84 1.37
N VAL A 355 12.70 -15.81 2.07
CA VAL A 355 11.38 -15.57 1.46
C VAL A 355 11.06 -14.08 1.30
N LYS A 356 11.43 -13.25 2.28
CA LYS A 356 11.09 -11.82 2.30
C LYS A 356 12.32 -10.93 2.42
N GLY A 357 13.17 -11.16 3.42
CA GLY A 357 14.30 -10.26 3.71
C GLY A 357 15.34 -10.11 2.60
N ARG A 358 15.45 -11.05 1.66
CA ARG A 358 16.43 -10.98 0.57
C ARG A 358 16.10 -9.87 -0.43
N THR A 359 14.85 -9.75 -0.85
CA THR A 359 14.44 -8.84 -1.93
C THR A 359 13.27 -7.92 -1.56
N LEU A 360 12.62 -8.13 -0.39
CA LEU A 360 11.34 -7.52 -0.03
C LEU A 360 10.25 -7.71 -1.12
N GLY A 361 10.37 -8.75 -1.93
CA GLY A 361 9.45 -9.05 -3.01
C GLY A 361 9.64 -8.21 -4.28
N LEU A 362 10.76 -7.49 -4.46
CA LEU A 362 11.04 -6.69 -5.67
C LEU A 362 10.88 -7.46 -6.97
N GLU A 363 11.10 -8.78 -6.98
CA GLU A 363 10.87 -9.62 -8.16
C GLU A 363 9.41 -9.62 -8.64
N ARG A 364 8.48 -9.11 -7.83
CA ARG A 364 7.05 -8.98 -8.14
C ARG A 364 6.71 -7.69 -8.87
N THR A 365 7.53 -6.63 -8.82
CA THR A 365 7.25 -5.34 -9.48
C THR A 365 6.86 -5.53 -10.95
N LYS A 366 7.72 -6.21 -11.72
CA LYS A 366 7.48 -6.48 -13.15
C LYS A 366 6.29 -7.43 -13.36
N LYS A 367 6.07 -8.38 -12.45
CA LYS A 367 4.98 -9.36 -12.54
C LYS A 367 3.60 -8.73 -12.34
N TYR A 368 3.50 -7.73 -11.46
CA TYR A 368 2.26 -6.97 -11.26
C TYR A 368 1.92 -6.18 -12.51
N VAL A 369 2.90 -5.50 -13.11
CA VAL A 369 2.68 -4.66 -14.29
C VAL A 369 2.35 -5.48 -15.53
N ASN A 370 3.07 -6.57 -15.81
CA ASN A 370 2.79 -7.42 -16.97
C ASN A 370 1.68 -8.45 -16.69
N GLY A 371 1.04 -8.39 -15.53
CA GLY A 371 -0.02 -9.28 -15.10
C GLY A 371 0.38 -10.74 -14.83
N SER A 372 1.64 -11.16 -15.00
CA SER A 372 2.09 -12.57 -14.80
C SER A 372 2.04 -13.07 -13.35
N MET A 373 1.64 -12.21 -12.40
CA MET A 373 1.23 -12.62 -11.06
C MET A 373 0.02 -13.57 -11.06
N TRP A 374 -0.87 -13.43 -12.05
CA TRP A 374 -2.08 -14.23 -12.26
C TRP A 374 -2.07 -14.81 -13.66
#